data_AF-A0A3M2J782-F1
#
_entry.id   AF-A0A3M2J782-F1
#
_cell.length_a   1.000
_cell.length_b   1.000
_cell.length_c   1.000
_cell.angle_alpha   90.00
_cell.angle_beta   90.00
_cell.angle_gamma   90.00
#
_symmetry.space_group_name_H-M   'P 1'
#
loop_
_entity.id
_entity.type
_entity.pdbx_description
1 polymer ?
#
loop_
_entity_poly.entity_id
_entity_poly.type
_entity_poly.pdbx_seq_one_letter_code
_entity_poly.pdbx_strand_id
1 'polypeptide(L)'
;MATDKVFYTMARLFPEAIALLAGLEPAGGYRAESVTLKEQEFRLDCVLSPEDPGRPKIVIEFQGYREEAFFLRFQAAVALYCYQNEHFGP
;
A
#
# COMPACT_ATOMS: atom_id res chain seq x y z
N MET A 1 7.54 1.06 -14.30
CA MET A 1 6.60 0.12 -14.94
C MET A 1 5.19 0.73 -14.86
N ALA A 2 4.26 0.48 -15.80
CA ALA A 2 2.94 1.16 -15.80
C ALA A 2 2.09 0.86 -14.54
N THR A 3 2.40 -0.24 -13.86
CA THR A 3 1.73 -0.76 -12.66
C THR A 3 2.08 -0.01 -11.38
N ASP A 4 3.28 0.54 -11.26
CA ASP A 4 3.79 1.16 -10.02
C ASP A 4 2.91 2.35 -9.62
N LYS A 5 2.44 3.11 -10.62
CA LYS A 5 1.51 4.23 -10.42
C LYS A 5 0.14 3.76 -9.89
N VAL A 6 -0.35 2.61 -10.33
CA VAL A 6 -1.64 2.06 -9.88
C VAL A 6 -1.54 1.61 -8.44
N PHE A 7 -0.50 0.85 -8.09
CA PHE A 7 -0.24 0.43 -6.71
C PHE A 7 -0.11 1.63 -5.76
N TYR A 8 0.71 2.61 -6.15
CA TYR A 8 0.87 3.82 -5.34
C TYR A 8 -0.44 4.58 -5.15
N THR A 9 -1.27 4.66 -6.21
CA THR A 9 -2.59 5.31 -6.12
C THR A 9 -3.51 4.57 -5.16
N MET A 10 -3.55 3.24 -5.23
CA MET A 10 -4.35 2.43 -4.32
C MET A 10 -3.89 2.56 -2.87
N ALA A 11 -2.58 2.55 -2.62
CA ALA A 11 -2.03 2.74 -1.28
C ALA A 11 -2.29 4.13 -0.71
N ARG A 12 -2.25 5.16 -1.55
CA ARG A 12 -2.60 6.53 -1.14
C ARG A 12 -4.07 6.69 -0.78
N LEU A 13 -4.97 6.05 -1.53
CA LEU A 13 -6.41 6.15 -1.30
C LEU A 13 -6.89 5.25 -0.17
N PHE A 14 -6.26 4.08 0.01
CA PHE A 14 -6.71 3.04 0.92
C PHE A 14 -5.53 2.40 1.71
N PRO A 15 -4.79 3.16 2.51
CA PRO A 15 -3.59 2.67 3.19
C PRO A 15 -3.87 1.50 4.15
N GLU A 16 -5.02 1.50 4.82
CA GLU A 16 -5.47 0.41 5.70
C GLU A 16 -5.71 -0.89 4.93
N ALA A 17 -6.30 -0.80 3.73
CA ALA A 17 -6.57 -1.96 2.88
C ALA A 17 -5.27 -2.66 2.47
N ILE A 18 -4.25 -1.88 2.14
CA ILE A 18 -2.94 -2.41 1.76
C ILE A 18 -2.27 -3.11 2.95
N ALA A 19 -2.33 -2.53 4.15
CA ALA A 19 -1.79 -3.14 5.35
C ALA A 19 -2.43 -4.51 5.63
N LEU A 20 -3.78 -4.59 5.53
CA LEU A 20 -4.49 -5.85 5.70
C LEU A 20 -4.09 -6.90 4.66
N LEU A 21 -3.96 -6.51 3.38
CA LEU A 21 -3.55 -7.44 2.32
C LEU A 21 -2.10 -7.93 2.47
N ALA A 22 -1.27 -7.17 3.17
CA ALA A 22 0.06 -7.59 3.59
C ALA A 22 0.05 -8.51 4.83
N GLY A 23 -1.13 -8.86 5.36
CA GLY A 23 -1.28 -9.68 6.56
C GLY A 23 -1.00 -8.92 7.86
N LEU A 24 -1.04 -7.59 7.83
CA LEU A 24 -0.88 -6.74 9.01
C LEU A 24 -2.25 -6.38 9.57
N GLU A 25 -2.34 -6.24 10.89
CA GLU A 25 -3.55 -5.71 11.51
C GLU A 25 -3.75 -4.25 11.09
N PRO A 26 -4.87 -3.91 10.42
CA PRO A 26 -5.14 -2.54 9.97
C PRO A 26 -5.45 -1.68 11.19
N ALA A 27 -4.41 -1.09 11.76
CA ALA A 27 -4.55 -0.07 12.75
C ALA A 27 -4.64 1.26 11.99
N GLY A 28 -5.85 1.79 11.80
CA GLY A 28 -6.07 3.05 11.06
C GLY A 28 -5.14 4.19 11.52
N GLY A 29 -5.02 5.21 10.66
CA GLY A 29 -4.07 6.32 10.90
C GLY A 29 -2.69 6.04 10.30
N TYR A 30 -2.67 5.44 9.10
CA TYR A 30 -1.48 5.38 8.26
C TYR A 30 -1.66 6.28 7.04
N ARG A 31 -0.56 6.88 6.59
CA ARG A 31 -0.49 7.65 5.35
C ARG A 31 0.53 7.01 4.42
N ALA A 32 0.14 6.78 3.17
CA ALA A 32 1.07 6.29 2.17
C ALA A 32 1.91 7.43 1.58
N GLU A 33 3.22 7.22 1.53
CA GLU A 33 4.22 8.18 1.06
C GLU A 33 5.18 7.50 0.06
N SER A 34 5.65 8.26 -0.92
CA SER A 34 6.74 7.86 -1.81
C SER A 34 8.04 8.44 -1.25
N VAL A 35 8.90 7.60 -0.67
CA VAL A 35 10.15 8.02 -0.03
C VAL A 35 11.35 7.67 -0.92
N THR A 36 12.24 8.65 -1.13
CA THR A 36 13.53 8.45 -1.80
C THR A 36 14.66 8.43 -0.77
N LEU A 37 15.43 7.34 -0.75
CA LEU A 37 16.62 7.20 0.07
C LEU A 37 17.80 7.88 -0.62
N LYS A 38 18.26 9.00 -0.05
CA LYS A 38 19.25 9.90 -0.68
C LYS A 38 20.63 9.27 -0.93
N GLU A 39 21.06 8.33 -0.08
CA GLU A 39 22.40 7.73 -0.21
C GLU A 39 22.54 6.80 -1.41
N GLN A 40 21.43 6.21 -1.88
CA GLN A 40 21.44 5.21 -2.96
C GLN A 40 20.57 5.63 -4.15
N GLU A 41 20.00 6.83 -4.11
CA GLU A 41 18.94 7.32 -5.02
C GLU A 41 17.83 6.28 -5.25
N PHE A 42 17.60 5.45 -4.23
CA PHE A 42 16.65 4.35 -4.30
C PHE A 42 15.28 4.86 -3.91
N ARG A 43 14.30 4.64 -4.78
CA ARG A 43 12.91 5.02 -4.54
C ARG A 43 12.15 3.79 -4.05
N LEU A 44 11.60 3.90 -2.84
CA LEU A 44 10.70 2.89 -2.29
C LEU A 44 9.34 3.00 -3.00
N ASP A 45 8.73 1.85 -3.31
CA ASP A 45 7.44 1.84 -4.01
C ASP A 45 6.32 2.48 -3.15
N CYS A 46 6.28 2.15 -1.85
CA CYS A 46 5.38 2.77 -0.89
C CYS A 46 5.89 2.64 0.54
N VAL A 47 5.72 3.70 1.32
CA VAL A 47 5.91 3.70 2.78
C VAL A 47 4.61 4.08 3.45
N LEU A 48 4.08 3.22 4.32
CA LEU A 48 3.00 3.59 5.23
C LEU A 48 3.62 4.20 6.48
N SER A 49 3.46 5.51 6.63
CA SER A 49 3.87 6.28 7.81
C SER A 49 2.69 6.37 8.79
N PRO A 50 2.82 5.90 10.04
CA PRO A 50 1.76 6.03 11.02
C PRO A 50 1.64 7.48 11.51
N GLU A 51 0.43 7.89 11.87
CA GLU A 51 0.19 9.15 12.57
C GLU A 51 0.65 9.10 14.03
N ASP A 52 0.59 7.91 14.65
CA ASP A 52 1.15 7.64 15.98
C ASP A 52 2.64 7.27 15.87
N PRO A 53 3.57 8.07 16.45
CA PRO A 53 5.00 7.77 16.44
C PRO A 53 5.39 6.48 17.17
N GLY A 54 4.51 5.94 18.03
CA GLY A 54 4.71 4.67 18.72
C GLY A 54 4.50 3.44 17.83
N ARG A 55 3.96 3.63 16.61
CA ARG A 55 3.71 2.55 15.64
C ARG A 55 4.85 2.43 14.61
N PRO A 56 5.05 1.23 14.04
CA PRO A 56 6.09 1.05 13.03
C PRO A 56 5.74 1.71 11.71
N LYS A 57 6.76 2.20 10.99
CA LYS A 57 6.66 2.46 9.55
C LYS A 57 6.69 1.14 8.79
N ILE A 58 5.86 1.01 7.77
CA ILE A 58 5.79 -0.19 6.93
C ILE A 58 6.30 0.16 5.54
N VAL A 59 7.34 -0.54 5.09
CA VAL A 59 7.86 -0.41 3.71
C VAL A 59 7.23 -1.51 2.87
N ILE A 60 6.69 -1.14 1.71
CA ILE A 60 6.03 -2.04 0.79
C ILE A 60 6.68 -1.92 -0.58
N GLU A 61 7.20 -3.04 -1.07
CA GLU A 61 7.83 -3.17 -2.39
C GLU A 61 6.99 -4.09 -3.26
N PHE A 62 6.59 -3.62 -4.44
CA PHE A 62 5.75 -4.35 -5.38
C PHE A 62 6.61 -4.96 -6.49
N GLN A 63 7.59 -5.80 -6.12
CA GLN A 63 8.50 -6.45 -7.06
C GLN A 63 8.47 -7.98 -6.93
N GLY A 64 8.73 -8.69 -8.04
CA GLY A 64 9.08 -10.12 -8.00
C GLY A 64 7.94 -11.14 -8.02
N TYR A 65 6.72 -10.77 -8.39
CA TYR A 65 5.61 -11.73 -8.46
C TYR A 65 5.81 -12.72 -9.63
N ARG A 66 5.99 -14.02 -9.31
CA ARG A 66 6.04 -15.12 -10.29
C ARG A 66 4.68 -15.39 -10.96
N GLU A 67 3.63 -14.80 -10.42
CA GLU A 67 2.26 -15.11 -10.79
C GLU A 67 1.63 -13.95 -11.56
N GLU A 68 1.24 -14.22 -12.81
CA GLU A 68 0.71 -13.21 -13.73
C GLU A 68 -0.58 -12.54 -13.22
N ALA A 69 -1.40 -13.27 -12.46
CA ALA A 69 -2.69 -12.78 -11.97
C ALA A 69 -2.61 -12.00 -10.64
N PHE A 70 -1.41 -11.87 -10.03
CA PHE A 70 -1.27 -11.20 -8.73
C PHE A 70 -1.86 -9.79 -8.73
N PHE A 71 -1.54 -8.98 -9.75
CA PHE A 71 -1.98 -7.60 -9.84
C PHE A 71 -3.52 -7.47 -9.86
N LEU A 72 -4.19 -8.35 -10.59
CA LEU A 72 -5.65 -8.35 -10.71
C LEU A 72 -6.30 -8.79 -9.39
N ARG A 73 -5.78 -9.85 -8.77
CA ARG A 73 -6.31 -10.32 -7.47
C ARG A 73 -6.08 -9.29 -6.37
N PHE A 74 -4.93 -8.64 -6.36
CA PHE A 74 -4.62 -7.60 -5.39
C PHE A 74 -5.62 -6.44 -5.50
N GLN A 75 -5.85 -5.92 -6.70
CA GLN A 75 -6.84 -4.85 -6.91
C GLN A 75 -8.25 -5.28 -6.52
N ALA A 76 -8.66 -6.51 -6.87
CA ALA A 76 -9.95 -7.04 -6.48
C ALA A 76 -10.09 -7.15 -4.95
N ALA A 77 -9.01 -7.55 -4.26
CA ALA A 77 -8.99 -7.67 -2.81
C ALA A 77 -9.05 -6.29 -2.12
N VAL A 78 -8.34 -5.27 -2.64
CA VAL A 78 -8.47 -3.89 -2.15
C VAL A 78 -9.90 -3.40 -2.33
N ALA A 79 -10.46 -3.55 -3.54
CA ALA A 79 -11.82 -3.09 -3.84
C ALA A 79 -12.87 -3.77 -2.95
N LEU A 80 -12.75 -5.08 -2.72
CA LEU A 80 -13.63 -5.84 -1.85
C LEU A 80 -13.52 -5.38 -0.39
N TYR A 81 -12.30 -5.19 0.12
CA TYR A 81 -12.09 -4.67 1.47
C TYR A 81 -12.76 -3.31 1.64
N CYS A 82 -12.56 -2.40 0.68
CA CYS A 82 -13.15 -1.07 0.71
C CYS A 82 -14.67 -1.13 0.74
N TYR A 83 -15.29 -1.98 -0.09
CA TYR A 83 -16.73 -2.20 -0.09
C TYR A 83 -17.26 -2.72 1.26
N GLN A 84 -16.59 -3.73 1.83
CA GLN A 84 -17.01 -4.35 3.10
C GLN A 84 -16.92 -3.42 4.31
N ASN A 85 -16.02 -2.43 4.25
CA ASN A 85 -15.76 -1.50 5.35
C ASN A 85 -16.28 -0.08 5.07
N GLU A 86 -17.15 0.07 4.06
CA GLU A 86 -17.74 1.35 3.65
C GLU A 86 -16.68 2.46 3.42
N HIS A 87 -15.47 2.06 3.01
CA HIS A 87 -14.38 2.95 2.66
C HIS A 87 -14.51 3.34 1.19
N PHE A 88 -15.27 4.40 0.95
CA PHE A 88 -15.36 5.01 -0.38
C PHE A 88 -14.24 6.03 -0.52
N GLY A 89 -13.54 6.01 -1.66
CA GLY A 89 -12.57 7.05 -1.98
C GLY A 89 -13.22 8.45 -1.93
N PRO A 90 -12.41 9.52 -1.96
CA PRO A 90 -12.94 10.88 -2.08
C PRO A 90 -13.82 11.06 -3.33
#